data_AF-A0AB34U704-F1
#
_entry.id   AF-A0AB34U704-F1
#
_cell.length_a   1.000
_cell.length_b   1.000
_cell.length_c   1.000
_cell.angle_alpha   90.00
_cell.angle_beta   90.00
_cell.angle_gamma   90.00
#
_symmetry.space_group_name_H-M   'P 1'
#
loop_
_entity.id
_entity.type
_entity.pdbx_description
1 polymer ?
#
loop_
_entity_poly.entity_id
_entity_poly.type
_entity_poly.pdbx_seq_one_letter_code
_entity_poly.pdbx_strand_id
1 'polypeptide(L)'
;GSTQTAGYKSTLTAGYGSTQTAEHGSSLTAGYGSTATAGQDSSLIAGYGSSLTSGIRSFLTAGYGSTLIAGLRSVLIAGYGSSLTSGIRSTLTAGYGSNQIASYGSSLIAGHESIQVAGHKSMLIAGKGSSQTAGFRSTLIAGAGSVQLAGDRSRLIAGADSNQTAGDRSKLLAGNNSYLTAGDRSKLTGGHDCTLMAGDQSRLTAGKNSVLTAGARSKLIGSEGSTLSAGEDSTLVFRLWDGKRYRQLVARTGENGVEADIPYYVNDDDDIVNKTDEDDT
;
A
#
# COMPACT_ATOMS: atom_id res chain seq x y z
N GLY A 1 18.88 36.74 4.07
CA GLY A 1 19.61 35.49 3.85
C GLY A 1 21.10 35.74 3.99
N SER A 2 21.80 34.80 4.59
CA SER A 2 23.27 34.75 4.65
C SER A 2 23.78 33.44 4.05
N THR A 3 24.97 33.45 3.46
CA THR A 3 25.65 32.23 2.99
C THR A 3 26.76 31.85 3.97
N GLN A 4 26.72 30.63 4.49
CA GLN A 4 27.75 30.10 5.38
C GLN A 4 28.31 28.80 4.79
N THR A 5 29.64 28.70 4.74
CA THR A 5 30.34 27.47 4.35
C THR A 5 31.29 27.09 5.47
N ALA A 6 31.23 25.84 5.91
CA ALA A 6 32.15 25.31 6.92
C ALA A 6 32.64 23.91 6.55
N GLY A 7 33.73 23.48 7.18
CA GLY A 7 34.30 22.15 6.95
C GLY A 7 33.68 21.09 7.87
N TYR A 8 34.47 20.05 8.16
CA TYR A 8 34.12 18.94 9.05
C TYR A 8 33.64 19.37 10.45
N LYS A 9 32.66 18.63 10.98
CA LYS A 9 32.18 18.75 12.38
C LYS A 9 31.80 20.17 12.79
N SER A 10 31.20 20.90 11.86
CA SER A 10 30.86 22.31 12.07
C SER A 10 29.45 22.46 12.61
N THR A 11 29.23 23.53 13.37
CA THR A 11 27.89 23.97 13.78
C THR A 11 27.59 25.30 13.11
N LEU A 12 26.54 25.32 12.28
CA LEU A 12 26.10 26.50 11.55
C LEU A 12 24.68 26.88 11.99
N THR A 13 24.47 28.18 12.21
CA THR A 13 23.16 28.74 12.53
C THR A 13 22.94 29.98 11.67
N ALA A 14 21.82 30.02 10.96
CA ALA A 14 21.45 31.17 10.16
C ALA A 14 19.94 31.42 10.21
N GLY A 15 19.55 32.67 9.95
CA GLY A 15 18.15 33.08 9.91
C GLY A 15 17.45 32.72 8.60
N TYR A 16 16.37 33.44 8.33
CA TYR A 16 15.52 33.29 7.14
C TYR A 16 16.26 33.37 5.80
N GLY A 17 15.87 32.50 4.87
CA GLY A 17 16.35 32.53 3.48
C GLY A 17 17.86 32.37 3.37
N SER A 18 18.45 31.55 4.24
CA SER A 18 19.89 31.37 4.29
C SER A 18 20.34 30.13 3.54
N THR A 19 21.59 30.14 3.09
CA THR A 19 22.24 28.99 2.45
C THR A 19 23.39 28.53 3.33
N GLN A 20 23.34 27.30 3.81
CA GLN A 20 24.40 26.70 4.62
C GLN A 20 24.97 25.48 3.90
N THR A 21 26.29 25.39 3.85
CA THR A 21 27.02 24.22 3.35
C THR A 21 28.02 23.78 4.40
N ALA A 22 28.00 22.51 4.79
CA ALA A 22 29.06 21.92 5.60
C ALA A 22 29.44 20.52 5.15
N GLU A 23 30.54 20.00 5.69
CA GLU A 23 31.02 18.66 5.37
C GLU A 23 30.54 17.64 6.43
N HIS A 24 31.24 16.50 6.53
CA HIS A 24 30.88 15.38 7.41
C HIS A 24 30.72 15.78 8.88
N GLY A 25 29.75 15.15 9.56
CA GLY A 25 29.58 15.27 11.00
C GLY A 25 29.03 16.61 11.47
N SER A 26 28.37 17.37 10.58
CA SER A 26 27.99 18.75 10.85
C SER A 26 26.54 18.90 11.32
N SER A 27 26.27 19.98 12.06
CA SER A 27 24.95 20.36 12.54
C SER A 27 24.55 21.72 11.98
N LEU A 28 23.51 21.76 11.15
CA LEU A 28 23.03 22.97 10.48
C LEU A 28 21.62 23.29 10.99
N THR A 29 21.43 24.52 11.48
CA THR A 29 20.12 25.06 11.87
C THR A 29 19.81 26.30 11.07
N ALA A 30 18.72 26.30 10.31
CA ALA A 30 18.33 27.43 9.47
C ALA A 30 16.88 27.86 9.70
N GLY A 31 16.58 29.12 9.40
CA GLY A 31 15.21 29.64 9.41
C GLY A 31 14.36 29.12 8.25
N TYR A 32 13.17 29.68 8.09
CA TYR A 32 12.26 29.38 6.99
C TYR A 32 12.85 29.71 5.62
N GLY A 33 12.42 28.98 4.57
CA GLY A 33 12.84 29.22 3.20
C GLY A 33 14.34 29.02 2.96
N SER A 34 14.99 28.21 3.78
CA SER A 34 16.46 28.05 3.75
C SER A 34 16.88 26.84 2.93
N THR A 35 18.13 26.86 2.48
CA THR A 35 18.79 25.71 1.87
C THR A 35 19.96 25.28 2.74
N ALA A 36 19.99 24.00 3.14
CA ALA A 36 21.09 23.45 3.91
C ALA A 36 21.60 22.18 3.25
N THR A 37 22.91 22.12 3.01
CA THR A 37 23.60 20.96 2.47
C THR A 37 24.68 20.51 3.46
N ALA A 38 24.67 19.24 3.85
CA ALA A 38 25.75 18.68 4.66
C ALA A 38 26.24 17.33 4.16
N GLY A 39 27.44 16.92 4.59
CA GLY A 39 28.01 15.61 4.30
C GLY A 39 27.28 14.45 4.99
N GLN A 40 27.99 13.33 5.15
CA GLN A 40 27.49 12.18 5.89
C GLN A 40 27.46 12.46 7.41
N ASP A 41 26.76 11.62 8.17
CA ASP A 41 26.66 11.70 9.64
C ASP A 41 26.23 13.08 10.14
N SER A 42 25.34 13.76 9.41
CA SER A 42 24.99 15.16 9.68
C SER A 42 23.55 15.33 10.15
N SER A 43 23.30 16.42 10.87
CA SER A 43 21.98 16.81 11.35
C SER A 43 21.58 18.16 10.77
N LEU A 44 20.45 18.22 10.08
CA LEU A 44 19.93 19.44 9.45
C LEU A 44 18.54 19.71 9.98
N ILE A 45 18.33 20.93 10.48
CA ILE A 45 17.05 21.43 10.96
C ILE A 45 16.73 22.72 10.23
N ALA A 46 15.54 22.83 9.66
CA ALA A 46 15.07 24.09 9.09
C ALA A 46 13.57 24.31 9.27
N GLY A 47 13.14 25.54 8.99
CA GLY A 47 11.72 25.90 8.99
C GLY A 47 10.94 25.34 7.79
N TYR A 48 9.67 25.72 7.67
CA TYR A 48 8.84 25.53 6.48
C TYR A 48 9.50 26.02 5.18
N GLY A 49 9.11 25.42 4.06
CA GLY A 49 9.54 25.81 2.72
C GLY A 49 11.04 25.65 2.49
N SER A 50 11.70 24.77 3.25
CA SER A 50 13.16 24.62 3.21
C SER A 50 13.58 23.42 2.36
N SER A 51 14.82 23.49 1.85
CA SER A 51 15.46 22.42 1.08
C SER A 51 16.67 21.89 1.83
N LEU A 52 16.60 20.65 2.31
CA LEU A 52 17.66 20.00 3.07
C LEU A 52 18.23 18.82 2.29
N THR A 53 19.55 18.82 2.12
CA THR A 53 20.28 17.74 1.45
C THR A 53 21.38 17.22 2.35
N SER A 54 21.45 15.91 2.55
CA SER A 54 22.55 15.31 3.29
C SER A 54 22.98 13.95 2.73
N GLY A 55 24.13 13.47 3.18
CA GLY A 55 24.65 12.16 2.81
C GLY A 55 23.99 11.00 3.56
N ILE A 56 24.83 10.02 3.87
CA ILE A 56 24.50 8.76 4.54
C ILE A 56 24.40 9.00 6.05
N ARG A 57 23.53 8.25 6.74
CA ARG A 57 23.38 8.27 8.20
C ARG A 57 23.08 9.66 8.75
N SER A 58 22.18 10.37 8.07
CA SER A 58 21.84 11.75 8.42
C SER A 58 20.43 11.89 8.95
N PHE A 59 20.22 12.94 9.73
CA PHE A 59 18.92 13.33 10.27
C PHE A 59 18.51 14.68 9.67
N LEU A 60 17.36 14.71 9.01
CA LEU A 60 16.83 15.92 8.40
C LEU A 60 15.44 16.18 8.98
N THR A 61 15.23 17.38 9.52
CA THR A 61 13.92 17.82 10.02
C THR A 61 13.57 19.18 9.41
N ALA A 62 12.40 19.27 8.77
CA ALA A 62 11.89 20.56 8.29
C ALA A 62 10.39 20.76 8.57
N GLY A 63 9.93 22.00 8.37
CA GLY A 63 8.50 22.33 8.45
C GLY A 63 7.70 21.83 7.24
N TYR A 64 6.48 22.33 7.10
CA TYR A 64 5.61 22.03 5.97
C TYR A 64 6.19 22.53 4.63
N GLY A 65 5.73 21.94 3.52
CA GLY A 65 6.12 22.37 2.17
C GLY A 65 7.62 22.26 1.90
N SER A 66 8.32 21.36 2.59
CA SER A 66 9.77 21.26 2.52
C SER A 66 10.21 20.12 1.61
N THR A 67 11.45 20.21 1.12
CA THR A 67 12.11 19.15 0.35
C THR A 67 13.30 18.61 1.14
N LEU A 68 13.28 17.31 1.43
CA LEU A 68 14.38 16.64 2.14
C LEU A 68 14.96 15.53 1.26
N ILE A 69 16.28 15.51 1.13
CA ILE A 69 17.01 14.50 0.36
C ILE A 69 18.13 13.94 1.23
N ALA A 70 18.15 12.61 1.42
CA ALA A 70 19.27 11.97 2.10
C ALA A 70 19.67 10.62 1.48
N GLY A 71 20.85 10.13 1.86
CA GLY A 71 21.37 8.84 1.42
C GLY A 71 20.82 7.64 2.19
N LEU A 72 21.69 6.63 2.31
CA LEU A 72 21.50 5.38 3.03
C LEU A 72 21.34 5.61 4.54
N ARG A 73 20.45 4.83 5.19
CA ARG A 73 20.28 4.80 6.66
C ARG A 73 19.99 6.16 7.27
N SER A 74 19.21 6.97 6.59
CA SER A 74 18.88 8.32 7.03
C SER A 74 17.44 8.41 7.54
N VAL A 75 17.19 9.43 8.37
CA VAL A 75 15.87 9.74 8.90
C VAL A 75 15.45 11.12 8.41
N LEU A 76 14.30 11.18 7.75
CA LEU A 76 13.73 12.42 7.20
C LEU A 76 12.37 12.66 7.85
N ILE A 77 12.18 13.83 8.45
CA ILE A 77 10.94 14.24 9.09
C ILE A 77 10.53 15.59 8.49
N ALA A 78 9.31 15.69 7.97
CA ALA A 78 8.77 16.96 7.50
C ALA A 78 7.29 17.15 7.84
N GLY A 79 6.80 18.38 7.69
CA GLY A 79 5.39 18.70 7.85
C GLY A 79 4.53 18.21 6.67
N TYR A 80 3.29 18.70 6.61
CA TYR A 80 2.37 18.45 5.49
C TYR A 80 2.90 19.02 4.17
N GLY A 81 2.44 18.49 3.04
CA GLY A 81 2.78 18.97 1.70
C GLY A 81 4.26 18.84 1.35
N SER A 82 4.99 17.95 2.03
CA SER A 82 6.45 17.86 1.90
C SER A 82 6.86 16.75 0.94
N SER A 83 8.05 16.89 0.35
CA SER A 83 8.66 15.89 -0.53
C SER A 83 9.93 15.34 0.10
N LEU A 84 9.96 14.05 0.40
CA LEU A 84 11.08 13.37 1.04
C LEU A 84 11.62 12.30 0.11
N THR A 85 12.91 12.36 -0.18
CA THR A 85 13.62 11.35 -0.96
C THR A 85 14.75 10.78 -0.13
N SER A 86 14.84 9.46 -0.04
CA SER A 86 15.96 8.82 0.65
C SER A 86 16.46 7.57 -0.07
N GLY A 87 17.66 7.13 0.32
CA GLY A 87 18.24 5.90 -0.17
C GLY A 87 17.65 4.63 0.48
N ILE A 88 18.54 3.67 0.70
CA ILE A 88 18.26 2.35 1.25
C ILE A 88 18.13 2.43 2.78
N ARG A 89 17.30 1.58 3.38
CA ARG A 89 17.18 1.40 4.84
C ARG A 89 16.94 2.70 5.61
N SER A 90 16.11 3.56 5.05
CA SER A 90 15.82 4.88 5.58
C SER A 90 14.41 4.95 6.13
N THR A 91 14.17 5.93 7.00
CA THR A 91 12.85 6.20 7.60
C THR A 91 12.39 7.59 7.18
N LEU A 92 11.18 7.68 6.64
CA LEU A 92 10.58 8.92 6.17
C LEU A 92 9.26 9.11 6.92
N THR A 93 9.08 10.29 7.49
CA THR A 93 7.83 10.66 8.17
C THR A 93 7.40 12.03 7.68
N ALA A 94 6.17 12.12 7.17
CA ALA A 94 5.61 13.36 6.66
C ALA A 94 4.12 13.50 6.99
N GLY A 95 3.60 14.71 6.89
CA GLY A 95 2.19 15.00 7.16
C GLY A 95 1.27 14.62 5.99
N TYR A 96 0.05 15.15 6.04
CA TYR A 96 -0.93 15.13 4.95
C TYR A 96 -0.33 15.60 3.61
N GLY A 97 -0.82 15.04 2.49
CA GLY A 97 -0.48 15.53 1.14
C GLY A 97 0.99 15.42 0.78
N SER A 98 1.71 14.46 1.37
CA SER A 98 3.17 14.39 1.21
C SER A 98 3.59 13.31 0.22
N ASN A 99 4.74 13.53 -0.41
CA ASN A 99 5.36 12.61 -1.35
C ASN A 99 6.62 12.01 -0.73
N GLN A 100 6.71 10.69 -0.68
CA GLN A 100 7.86 9.99 -0.12
C GLN A 100 8.41 8.97 -1.10
N ILE A 101 9.70 9.04 -1.36
CA ILE A 101 10.41 8.09 -2.22
C ILE A 101 11.57 7.48 -1.42
N ALA A 102 11.65 6.16 -1.39
CA ALA A 102 12.79 5.46 -0.85
C ALA A 102 13.17 4.23 -1.67
N SER A 103 14.35 3.68 -1.40
CA SER A 103 14.79 2.44 -2.03
C SER A 103 14.46 1.23 -1.15
N TYR A 104 15.32 0.22 -1.20
CA TYR A 104 15.20 -1.05 -0.51
C TYR A 104 15.14 -0.93 1.03
N GLY A 105 14.25 -1.70 1.65
CA GLY A 105 14.27 -1.92 3.10
C GLY A 105 13.92 -0.68 3.91
N SER A 106 13.15 0.25 3.32
CA SER A 106 12.82 1.54 3.93
C SER A 106 11.42 1.52 4.55
N SER A 107 11.20 2.43 5.49
CA SER A 107 9.90 2.63 6.17
C SER A 107 9.39 4.04 5.90
N LEU A 108 8.20 4.13 5.30
CA LEU A 108 7.57 5.38 4.91
C LEU A 108 6.26 5.52 5.71
N ILE A 109 6.07 6.66 6.34
CA ILE A 109 4.87 7.01 7.09
C ILE A 109 4.42 8.39 6.62
N ALA A 110 3.19 8.47 6.14
CA ALA A 110 2.58 9.73 5.71
C ALA A 110 1.14 9.85 6.21
N GLY A 111 0.60 11.08 6.16
CA GLY A 111 -0.79 11.36 6.48
C GLY A 111 -1.76 10.91 5.38
N HIS A 112 -2.95 11.52 5.38
CA HIS A 112 -3.95 11.33 4.33
C HIS A 112 -3.47 11.89 2.99
N GLU A 113 -4.07 11.42 1.90
CA GLU A 113 -3.85 11.93 0.52
C GLU A 113 -2.38 12.00 0.13
N SER A 114 -1.60 11.02 0.59
CA SER A 114 -0.15 11.00 0.39
C SER A 114 0.25 9.96 -0.65
N ILE A 115 1.41 10.18 -1.28
CA ILE A 115 1.99 9.28 -2.27
C ILE A 115 3.29 8.71 -1.71
N GLN A 116 3.41 7.38 -1.70
CA GLN A 116 4.60 6.69 -1.23
C GLN A 116 5.09 5.70 -2.29
N VAL A 117 6.37 5.77 -2.62
CA VAL A 117 7.03 4.82 -3.52
C VAL A 117 8.26 4.26 -2.83
N ALA A 118 8.35 2.93 -2.73
CA ALA A 118 9.51 2.27 -2.16
C ALA A 118 10.01 1.06 -2.96
N GLY A 119 11.27 0.69 -2.74
CA GLY A 119 11.84 -0.54 -3.28
C GLY A 119 11.34 -1.79 -2.56
N HIS A 120 12.06 -2.90 -2.78
CA HIS A 120 11.76 -4.19 -2.15
C HIS A 120 11.91 -4.16 -0.62
N LYS A 121 11.19 -5.07 0.05
CA LYS A 121 11.23 -5.26 1.52
C LYS A 121 10.90 -4.00 2.31
N SER A 122 10.00 -3.17 1.79
CA SER A 122 9.66 -1.89 2.40
C SER A 122 8.34 -1.96 3.17
N MET A 123 8.15 -1.01 4.08
CA MET A 123 6.90 -0.80 4.80
C MET A 123 6.38 0.60 4.51
N LEU A 124 5.14 0.69 4.03
CA LEU A 124 4.47 1.95 3.70
C LEU A 124 3.20 2.04 4.54
N ILE A 125 3.02 3.15 5.24
CA ILE A 125 1.83 3.43 6.07
C ILE A 125 1.28 4.81 5.69
N ALA A 126 0.01 4.87 5.31
CA ALA A 126 -0.64 6.11 4.90
C ALA A 126 -2.07 6.24 5.45
N GLY A 127 -2.61 7.45 5.43
CA GLY A 127 -4.01 7.70 5.75
C GLY A 127 -4.97 7.36 4.59
N LYS A 128 -6.24 7.76 4.76
CA LYS A 128 -7.29 7.74 3.72
C LYS A 128 -6.82 8.39 2.41
N GLY A 129 -7.27 7.88 1.27
CA GLY A 129 -7.07 8.52 -0.03
C GLY A 129 -5.63 8.47 -0.54
N SER A 130 -4.82 7.55 -0.02
CA SER A 130 -3.39 7.52 -0.32
C SER A 130 -3.06 6.54 -1.43
N SER A 131 -1.93 6.80 -2.11
CA SER A 131 -1.39 5.93 -3.15
C SER A 131 -0.04 5.38 -2.72
N GLN A 132 0.11 4.05 -2.75
CA GLN A 132 1.31 3.37 -2.30
C GLN A 132 1.79 2.37 -3.36
N THR A 133 3.06 2.46 -3.73
CA THR A 133 3.73 1.51 -4.62
C THR A 133 4.97 0.94 -3.96
N ALA A 134 5.11 -0.39 -3.93
CA ALA A 134 6.32 -1.02 -3.43
C ALA A 134 6.75 -2.26 -4.22
N GLY A 135 8.02 -2.66 -4.08
CA GLY A 135 8.53 -3.88 -4.69
C GLY A 135 8.13 -5.16 -3.95
N PHE A 136 8.68 -6.30 -4.40
CA PHE A 136 8.65 -7.61 -3.73
C PHE A 136 8.83 -7.58 -2.20
N ARG A 137 8.09 -8.45 -1.51
CA ARG A 137 8.11 -8.64 -0.04
C ARG A 137 7.83 -7.37 0.76
N SER A 138 6.91 -6.55 0.28
CA SER A 138 6.58 -5.29 0.96
C SER A 138 5.27 -5.38 1.76
N THR A 139 5.13 -4.46 2.70
CA THR A 139 3.91 -4.25 3.48
C THR A 139 3.37 -2.87 3.16
N LEU A 140 2.11 -2.81 2.74
CA LEU A 140 1.39 -1.56 2.49
C LEU A 140 0.16 -1.54 3.41
N ILE A 141 -0.02 -0.43 4.13
CA ILE A 141 -1.17 -0.17 4.99
C ILE A 141 -1.71 1.22 4.66
N ALA A 142 -2.99 1.32 4.34
CA ALA A 142 -3.65 2.58 4.04
C ALA A 142 -5.08 2.65 4.60
N GLY A 143 -5.65 3.84 4.64
CA GLY A 143 -7.06 4.04 5.02
C GLY A 143 -8.02 3.70 3.87
N ALA A 144 -9.29 4.08 4.02
CA ALA A 144 -10.30 3.96 2.96
C ALA A 144 -9.95 4.80 1.71
N GLY A 145 -10.52 4.46 0.56
CA GLY A 145 -10.31 5.21 -0.68
C GLY A 145 -8.88 5.13 -1.22
N SER A 146 -8.11 4.10 -0.86
CA SER A 146 -6.68 4.05 -1.15
C SER A 146 -6.35 3.12 -2.31
N VAL A 147 -5.23 3.40 -2.97
CA VAL A 147 -4.68 2.57 -4.05
C VAL A 147 -3.34 1.99 -3.61
N GLN A 148 -3.18 0.68 -3.73
CA GLN A 148 -1.96 -0.03 -3.34
C GLN A 148 -1.50 -0.95 -4.46
N LEU A 149 -0.23 -0.83 -4.84
CA LEU A 149 0.45 -1.70 -5.79
C LEU A 149 1.70 -2.31 -5.14
N ALA A 150 1.84 -3.64 -5.19
CA ALA A 150 3.07 -4.29 -4.75
C ALA A 150 3.52 -5.45 -5.63
N GLY A 151 4.81 -5.80 -5.55
CA GLY A 151 5.32 -7.03 -6.16
C GLY A 151 4.93 -8.29 -5.38
N ASP A 152 5.49 -9.44 -5.77
CA ASP A 152 5.17 -10.74 -5.15
C ASP A 152 5.48 -10.79 -3.64
N ARG A 153 4.83 -11.73 -2.96
CA ARG A 153 5.00 -12.03 -1.53
C ARG A 153 4.72 -10.83 -0.65
N SER A 154 3.84 -9.94 -1.09
CA SER A 154 3.53 -8.70 -0.38
C SER A 154 2.25 -8.84 0.44
N ARG A 155 2.08 -7.92 1.37
CA ARG A 155 0.88 -7.81 2.20
C ARG A 155 0.30 -6.41 2.08
N LEU A 156 -0.95 -6.34 1.63
CA LEU A 156 -1.68 -5.10 1.43
C LEU A 156 -2.89 -5.09 2.37
N ILE A 157 -3.08 -3.98 3.07
CA ILE A 157 -4.22 -3.74 3.95
C ILE A 157 -4.77 -2.35 3.65
N ALA A 158 -6.06 -2.24 3.37
CA ALA A 158 -6.74 -0.99 3.12
C ALA A 158 -8.14 -0.97 3.76
N GLY A 159 -8.74 0.22 3.84
CA GLY A 159 -10.12 0.38 4.27
C GLY A 159 -11.13 0.00 3.18
N ALA A 160 -12.36 0.50 3.30
CA ALA A 160 -13.36 0.41 2.24
C ALA A 160 -12.95 1.23 1.00
N ASP A 161 -13.67 1.04 -0.11
CA ASP A 161 -13.51 1.82 -1.34
C ASP A 161 -12.07 1.78 -1.89
N SER A 162 -11.37 0.66 -1.74
CA SER A 162 -9.93 0.59 -1.99
C SER A 162 -9.58 -0.38 -3.12
N ASN A 163 -8.51 -0.04 -3.84
CA ASN A 163 -7.97 -0.85 -4.94
C ASN A 163 -6.60 -1.40 -4.56
N GLN A 164 -6.45 -2.72 -4.63
CA GLN A 164 -5.22 -3.42 -4.28
C GLN A 164 -4.80 -4.32 -5.43
N THR A 165 -3.55 -4.19 -5.87
CA THR A 165 -2.92 -5.09 -6.83
C THR A 165 -1.61 -5.62 -6.26
N ALA A 166 -1.41 -6.93 -6.27
CA ALA A 166 -0.13 -7.53 -5.93
C ALA A 166 0.27 -8.69 -6.84
N GLY A 167 1.55 -9.04 -6.82
CA GLY A 167 2.04 -10.24 -7.50
C GLY A 167 1.72 -11.55 -6.76
N ASP A 168 2.41 -12.62 -7.12
CA ASP A 168 2.19 -13.97 -6.60
C ASP A 168 2.40 -14.08 -5.08
N ARG A 169 1.77 -15.07 -4.46
CA ARG A 169 1.93 -15.43 -3.04
C ARG A 169 1.64 -14.26 -2.10
N SER A 170 0.75 -13.36 -2.51
CA SER A 170 0.44 -12.14 -1.77
C SER A 170 -0.78 -12.31 -0.88
N LYS A 171 -0.90 -11.42 0.11
CA LYS A 171 -2.04 -11.36 1.03
C LYS A 171 -2.68 -9.98 0.96
N LEU A 172 -3.93 -9.92 0.52
CA LEU A 172 -4.69 -8.70 0.38
C LEU A 172 -5.89 -8.73 1.33
N LEU A 173 -6.11 -7.62 2.03
CA LEU A 173 -7.26 -7.38 2.90
C LEU A 173 -7.80 -5.97 2.62
N ALA A 174 -9.08 -5.86 2.30
CA ALA A 174 -9.75 -4.58 2.20
C ALA A 174 -11.16 -4.63 2.82
N GLY A 175 -11.73 -3.44 3.04
CA GLY A 175 -13.11 -3.28 3.50
C GLY A 175 -14.13 -3.54 2.40
N ASN A 176 -15.32 -2.97 2.57
CA ASN A 176 -16.41 -3.08 1.58
C ASN A 176 -16.07 -2.31 0.29
N ASN A 177 -16.80 -2.59 -0.79
CA ASN A 177 -16.74 -1.85 -2.05
C ASN A 177 -15.30 -1.75 -2.60
N SER A 178 -14.57 -2.86 -2.56
CA SER A 178 -13.13 -2.88 -2.82
C SER A 178 -12.76 -3.86 -3.91
N TYR A 179 -11.71 -3.52 -4.65
CA TYR A 179 -11.19 -4.31 -5.77
C TYR A 179 -9.82 -4.87 -5.41
N LEU A 180 -9.69 -6.19 -5.40
CA LEU A 180 -8.47 -6.88 -5.02
C LEU A 180 -8.03 -7.80 -6.15
N THR A 181 -6.81 -7.59 -6.65
CA THR A 181 -6.20 -8.44 -7.69
C THR A 181 -4.86 -8.97 -7.20
N ALA A 182 -4.64 -10.28 -7.33
CA ALA A 182 -3.32 -10.86 -7.07
C ALA A 182 -2.91 -11.96 -8.05
N GLY A 183 -1.62 -12.29 -8.08
CA GLY A 183 -1.13 -13.46 -8.82
C GLY A 183 -1.43 -14.79 -8.13
N ASP A 184 -0.74 -15.84 -8.55
CA ASP A 184 -0.94 -17.22 -8.09
C ASP A 184 -0.65 -17.40 -6.60
N ARG A 185 -1.27 -18.40 -5.98
CA ARG A 185 -1.05 -18.81 -4.58
C ARG A 185 -1.34 -17.68 -3.59
N SER A 186 -2.26 -16.80 -3.94
CA SER A 186 -2.56 -15.60 -3.16
C SER A 186 -3.76 -15.82 -2.25
N LYS A 187 -3.86 -14.95 -1.23
CA LYS A 187 -5.00 -14.93 -0.31
C LYS A 187 -5.63 -13.54 -0.32
N LEU A 188 -6.89 -13.47 -0.73
CA LEU A 188 -7.64 -12.21 -0.79
C LEU A 188 -8.80 -12.29 0.20
N THR A 189 -9.02 -11.22 0.94
CA THR A 189 -10.16 -11.08 1.83
C THR A 189 -10.78 -9.70 1.65
N GLY A 190 -12.04 -9.67 1.20
CA GLY A 190 -12.83 -8.44 1.06
C GLY A 190 -14.00 -8.40 2.05
N GLY A 191 -14.54 -7.22 2.26
CA GLY A 191 -15.83 -7.02 2.90
C GLY A 191 -17.00 -7.38 1.98
N HIS A 192 -18.07 -6.60 2.05
CA HIS A 192 -19.23 -6.69 1.16
C HIS A 192 -18.99 -5.93 -0.15
N ASP A 193 -19.72 -6.31 -1.20
CA ASP A 193 -19.72 -5.61 -2.48
C ASP A 193 -18.31 -5.52 -3.10
N CYS A 194 -17.50 -6.57 -2.92
CA CYS A 194 -16.13 -6.59 -3.38
C CYS A 194 -15.96 -7.40 -4.66
N THR A 195 -14.95 -7.03 -5.45
CA THR A 195 -14.46 -7.82 -6.59
C THR A 195 -13.07 -8.34 -6.29
N LEU A 196 -12.92 -9.68 -6.23
CA LEU A 196 -11.67 -10.36 -5.92
C LEU A 196 -11.26 -11.19 -7.14
N MET A 197 -10.04 -10.97 -7.64
CA MET A 197 -9.47 -11.73 -8.74
C MET A 197 -8.10 -12.29 -8.35
N ALA A 198 -7.86 -13.59 -8.55
CA ALA A 198 -6.52 -14.15 -8.37
C ALA A 198 -6.15 -15.24 -9.38
N GLY A 199 -4.85 -15.52 -9.48
CA GLY A 199 -4.35 -16.66 -10.25
C GLY A 199 -4.62 -18.01 -9.58
N ASP A 200 -3.91 -19.04 -10.05
CA ASP A 200 -4.09 -20.44 -9.62
C ASP A 200 -3.75 -20.66 -8.15
N GLN A 201 -4.29 -21.73 -7.56
CA GLN A 201 -3.98 -22.17 -6.18
C GLN A 201 -4.29 -21.09 -5.14
N SER A 202 -5.24 -20.22 -5.42
CA SER A 202 -5.54 -19.06 -4.59
C SER A 202 -6.72 -19.32 -3.65
N ARG A 203 -6.83 -18.49 -2.61
CA ARG A 203 -7.96 -18.49 -1.70
C ARG A 203 -8.58 -17.12 -1.62
N LEU A 204 -9.84 -17.02 -2.01
CA LEU A 204 -10.62 -15.79 -1.96
C LEU A 204 -11.72 -15.93 -0.91
N THR A 205 -11.98 -14.87 -0.17
CA THR A 205 -13.09 -14.81 0.78
C THR A 205 -13.68 -13.41 0.75
N ALA A 206 -14.98 -13.30 0.52
CA ALA A 206 -15.68 -12.02 0.59
C ALA A 206 -17.04 -12.17 1.28
N GLY A 207 -17.60 -11.02 1.64
CA GLY A 207 -18.93 -10.90 2.21
C GLY A 207 -20.03 -11.10 1.16
N LYS A 208 -21.13 -10.40 1.37
CA LYS A 208 -22.31 -10.41 0.48
C LYS A 208 -22.03 -9.70 -0.84
N ASN A 209 -22.84 -10.01 -1.85
CA ASN A 209 -22.89 -9.30 -3.14
C ASN A 209 -21.52 -9.16 -3.81
N SER A 210 -20.63 -10.13 -3.60
CA SER A 210 -19.24 -10.03 -4.04
C SER A 210 -19.02 -10.90 -5.27
N VAL A 211 -18.10 -10.48 -6.13
CA VAL A 211 -17.64 -11.26 -7.29
C VAL A 211 -16.26 -11.82 -6.98
N LEU A 212 -16.12 -13.13 -7.06
CA LEU A 212 -14.85 -13.82 -6.83
C LEU A 212 -14.49 -14.62 -8.08
N THR A 213 -13.33 -14.34 -8.64
CA THR A 213 -12.77 -15.07 -9.79
C THR A 213 -11.39 -15.59 -9.44
N ALA A 214 -11.11 -16.88 -9.65
CA ALA A 214 -9.75 -17.38 -9.52
C ALA A 214 -9.37 -18.43 -10.57
N GLY A 215 -8.06 -18.62 -10.76
CA GLY A 215 -7.54 -19.71 -11.58
C GLY A 215 -7.81 -21.10 -10.97
N ALA A 216 -7.21 -22.13 -11.58
CA ALA A 216 -7.40 -23.53 -11.22
C ALA A 216 -6.94 -23.84 -9.78
N ARG A 217 -7.48 -24.92 -9.22
CA ARG A 217 -7.12 -25.45 -7.89
C ARG A 217 -7.32 -24.44 -6.76
N SER A 218 -8.30 -23.56 -6.91
CA SER A 218 -8.56 -22.46 -6.00
C SER A 218 -9.71 -22.76 -5.05
N LYS A 219 -9.83 -21.96 -4.00
CA LYS A 219 -10.95 -22.02 -3.05
C LYS A 219 -11.58 -20.66 -2.87
N LEU A 220 -12.84 -20.54 -3.29
CA LEU A 220 -13.61 -19.30 -3.20
C LEU A 220 -14.68 -19.45 -2.14
N ILE A 221 -14.84 -18.42 -1.31
CA ILE A 221 -15.87 -18.36 -0.27
C ILE A 221 -16.60 -17.03 -0.40
N GLY A 222 -17.82 -17.07 -0.93
CA GLY A 222 -18.72 -15.93 -0.95
C GLY A 222 -19.88 -16.11 0.02
N SER A 223 -20.61 -15.04 0.24
CA SER A 223 -21.87 -15.07 1.01
C SER A 223 -23.07 -14.85 0.09
N GLU A 224 -24.26 -14.70 0.67
CA GLU A 224 -25.49 -14.29 -0.02
C GLU A 224 -25.27 -13.23 -1.12
N GLY A 225 -25.86 -13.46 -2.30
CA GLY A 225 -25.76 -12.58 -3.47
C GLY A 225 -24.40 -12.60 -4.18
N SER A 226 -23.45 -13.43 -3.75
CA SER A 226 -22.12 -13.49 -4.39
C SER A 226 -22.11 -14.38 -5.63
N THR A 227 -21.28 -14.00 -6.60
CA THR A 227 -20.99 -14.79 -7.80
C THR A 227 -19.56 -15.31 -7.73
N LEU A 228 -19.38 -16.61 -7.93
CA LEU A 228 -18.09 -17.29 -7.85
C LEU A 228 -17.78 -17.99 -9.18
N SER A 229 -16.61 -17.70 -9.76
CA SER A 229 -16.07 -18.41 -10.93
C SER A 229 -14.66 -18.89 -10.63
N ALA A 230 -14.34 -20.14 -10.98
CA ALA A 230 -12.99 -20.63 -10.84
C ALA A 230 -12.62 -21.65 -11.92
N GLY A 231 -11.32 -21.77 -12.20
CA GLY A 231 -10.78 -22.81 -13.09
C GLY A 231 -10.95 -24.22 -12.53
N GLU A 232 -10.44 -25.21 -13.26
CA GLU A 232 -10.53 -26.65 -12.94
C GLU A 232 -10.05 -27.00 -11.52
N ASP A 233 -10.59 -28.08 -10.93
CA ASP A 233 -10.23 -28.61 -9.61
C ASP A 233 -10.41 -27.62 -8.44
N SER A 234 -11.34 -26.67 -8.58
CA SER A 234 -11.58 -25.62 -7.59
C SER A 234 -12.78 -25.93 -6.71
N THR A 235 -12.79 -25.36 -5.50
CA THR A 235 -13.92 -25.46 -4.57
C THR A 235 -14.63 -24.11 -4.46
N LEU A 236 -15.91 -24.08 -4.78
CA LEU A 236 -16.79 -22.94 -4.57
C LEU A 236 -17.60 -23.19 -3.29
N VAL A 237 -17.57 -22.24 -2.36
CA VAL A 237 -18.34 -22.33 -1.10
C VAL A 237 -19.22 -21.10 -0.96
N PHE A 238 -20.52 -21.33 -0.86
CA PHE A 238 -21.51 -20.30 -0.58
C PHE A 238 -21.93 -20.40 0.88
N ARG A 239 -21.76 -19.31 1.63
CA ARG A 239 -22.18 -19.21 3.03
C ARG A 239 -23.52 -18.50 3.13
N LEU A 240 -24.53 -19.23 3.61
CA LEU A 240 -25.90 -18.75 3.73
C LEU A 240 -26.29 -18.66 5.20
N TRP A 241 -26.96 -17.59 5.61
CA TRP A 241 -27.44 -17.41 6.97
C TRP A 241 -28.93 -17.76 7.05
N ASP A 242 -29.30 -18.75 7.86
CA ASP A 242 -30.69 -19.20 8.01
C ASP A 242 -31.46 -18.49 9.14
N GLY A 243 -30.93 -17.38 9.67
CA GLY A 243 -31.46 -16.69 10.85
C GLY A 243 -30.86 -17.17 12.17
N LYS A 244 -30.24 -18.35 12.22
CA LYS A 244 -29.65 -18.93 13.45
C LYS A 244 -28.20 -19.36 13.29
N ARG A 245 -27.82 -19.88 12.13
CA ARG A 245 -26.49 -20.40 11.82
C ARG A 245 -26.13 -20.21 10.36
N TYR A 246 -24.84 -20.30 10.07
CA TYR A 246 -24.37 -20.39 8.69
C TYR A 246 -24.45 -21.83 8.17
N ARG A 247 -25.14 -22.02 7.06
CA ARG A 247 -25.06 -23.23 6.21
C ARG A 247 -24.04 -23.00 5.10
N GLN A 248 -23.46 -24.09 4.61
CA GLN A 248 -22.51 -24.07 3.50
C GLN A 248 -23.02 -24.95 2.37
N LEU A 249 -23.16 -24.35 1.19
CA LEU A 249 -23.30 -25.08 -0.06
C LEU A 249 -21.94 -25.14 -0.74
N VAL A 250 -21.60 -26.32 -1.29
CA VAL A 250 -20.27 -26.59 -1.82
C VAL A 250 -20.41 -27.19 -3.21
N ALA A 251 -19.75 -26.56 -4.18
CA ALA A 251 -19.58 -27.08 -5.53
C ALA A 251 -18.09 -27.26 -5.83
N ARG A 252 -17.78 -28.17 -6.76
CA ARG A 252 -16.42 -28.40 -7.26
C ARG A 252 -16.42 -28.34 -8.77
N THR A 253 -15.58 -27.49 -9.32
CA THR A 253 -15.44 -27.37 -10.78
C THR A 253 -14.82 -28.64 -11.35
N GLY A 254 -15.38 -29.15 -12.45
CA GLY A 254 -15.05 -30.44 -13.04
C GLY A 254 -15.83 -31.63 -12.46
N GLU A 255 -16.69 -31.43 -11.46
CA GLU A 255 -17.52 -32.48 -10.86
C GLU A 255 -19.02 -32.16 -11.00
N ASN A 256 -19.86 -33.19 -11.15
CA ASN A 256 -21.33 -33.10 -11.07
C ASN A 256 -21.96 -32.00 -11.97
N GLY A 257 -21.40 -31.75 -13.15
CA GLY A 257 -21.92 -30.76 -14.11
C GLY A 257 -21.55 -29.31 -13.78
N VAL A 258 -20.69 -29.07 -12.78
CA VAL A 258 -20.14 -27.73 -12.51
C VAL A 258 -18.92 -27.52 -13.40
N GLU A 259 -19.07 -26.69 -14.41
CA GLU A 259 -18.03 -26.40 -15.39
C GLU A 259 -17.01 -25.39 -14.85
N ALA A 260 -15.76 -25.48 -15.33
CA ALA A 260 -14.72 -24.52 -15.01
C ALA A 260 -14.98 -23.19 -15.72
N ASP A 261 -14.52 -22.09 -15.11
CA ASP A 261 -14.59 -20.72 -15.64
C ASP A 261 -16.02 -20.17 -15.88
N ILE A 262 -17.05 -20.92 -15.51
CA ILE A 262 -18.44 -20.48 -15.49
C ILE A 262 -18.76 -19.78 -14.16
N PRO A 263 -19.44 -18.62 -14.18
CA PRO A 263 -19.91 -17.96 -12.96
C PRO A 263 -21.11 -18.70 -12.35
N TYR A 264 -21.06 -18.97 -11.05
CA TYR A 264 -22.14 -19.59 -10.28
C TYR A 264 -22.62 -18.67 -9.15
N TYR A 265 -23.91 -18.74 -8.84
CA TYR A 265 -24.55 -18.10 -7.69
C TYR A 265 -25.56 -19.04 -7.03
N VAL A 266 -26.10 -18.62 -5.88
CA VAL A 266 -27.19 -19.35 -5.21
C VAL A 266 -28.50 -18.61 -5.46
N ASN A 267 -29.49 -19.30 -6.02
CA ASN A 267 -30.82 -18.75 -6.27
C ASN A 267 -31.70 -18.76 -5.00
N ASP A 268 -32.95 -18.30 -5.13
CA ASP A 268 -33.89 -18.20 -4.01
C ASP A 268 -34.30 -19.57 -3.42
N ASP A 269 -34.11 -20.67 -4.17
CA ASP A 269 -34.42 -22.03 -3.76
C ASP A 269 -33.23 -22.73 -3.05
N ASP A 270 -32.17 -21.98 -2.70
CA ASP A 270 -30.90 -22.49 -2.16
C ASP A 270 -30.12 -23.44 -3.11
N ASP A 271 -30.37 -23.36 -4.42
CA ASP A 271 -29.66 -24.14 -5.42
C ASP A 271 -28.49 -23.37 -6.05
N ILE A 272 -27.39 -24.08 -6.34
CA ILE A 272 -26.24 -23.50 -7.06
C ILE A 272 -26.54 -23.56 -8.56
N VAL A 273 -26.64 -22.39 -9.19
CA VAL A 273 -26.97 -22.23 -10.60
C VAL A 273 -25.92 -21.39 -11.33
N ASN A 274 -25.77 -21.60 -12.64
CA ASN A 274 -24.88 -20.79 -13.47
C ASN A 274 -25.54 -19.44 -13.79
N LYS A 275 -24.73 -18.39 -13.90
CA LYS A 275 -25.18 -17.08 -14.36
C LYS A 275 -25.00 -17.02 -15.88
N THR A 276 -26.02 -17.40 -16.64
CA THR A 276 -26.02 -17.29 -18.11
C THR A 276 -26.43 -15.89 -18.54
N ASP A 277 -25.98 -15.45 -19.72
CA ASP A 277 -26.29 -14.13 -20.31
C ASP A 277 -27.80 -13.87 -20.57
N GLU A 278 -28.67 -14.85 -20.31
CA GLU A 278 -30.14 -14.75 -20.50
C GLU A 278 -30.90 -14.16 -19.30
N ASP A 279 -30.28 -13.98 -18.12
CA ASP A 279 -30.95 -13.43 -16.93
C ASP A 279 -31.03 -11.87 -16.92
N ASP A 280 -30.56 -11.19 -17.97
CA ASP A 280 -30.51 -9.72 -18.11
C ASP A 280 -31.56 -9.14 -19.10
N THR A 281 -32.55 -9.91 -19.56
CA THR A 281 -33.66 -9.43 -20.43
C THR A 281 -34.94 -9.09 -19.70
#